data_AF-J4KAX9-F1
#
_entry.id   AF-J4KAX9-F1
#
_cell.length_a   1.000
_cell.length_b   1.000
_cell.length_c   1.000
_cell.angle_alpha   90.00
_cell.angle_beta   90.00
_cell.angle_gamma   90.00
#
_symmetry.space_group_name_H-M   'P 1'
#
loop_
_entity.id
_entity.type
_entity.pdbx_description
1 polymer ?
#
loop_
_entity_poly.entity_id
_entity_poly.type
_entity_poly.pdbx_seq_one_letter_code
_entity_poly.pdbx_strand_id
1 'polypeptide(L)'
;MYYLDVIRIVVFILSTLIFIVYLIIPRKGKINKGLVILIMLLSLIISDIVTPRKPEELLITKTIEKFSPNRKYKLIISRVGDSSVFSGYAYYIISIGRKKGEDYGMREYFRYKVHSIKDQECFDFEWFEDGVKIVFFKTRRGDVVYKIYWDDVF
;
A
#
# COMPACT_ATOMS: atom_id res chain seq x y z
N MET A 1 -9.71 3.28 -9.60
CA MET A 1 -9.26 1.93 -9.16
C MET A 1 -9.44 0.86 -10.24
N TYR A 2 -10.43 0.96 -11.15
CA TYR A 2 -10.69 -0.01 -12.22
C TYR A 2 -9.56 -0.24 -13.26
N TYR A 3 -8.79 0.78 -13.64
CA TYR A 3 -7.81 0.65 -14.73
C TYR A 3 -6.65 -0.31 -14.43
N LEU A 4 -6.24 -0.42 -13.16
CA LEU A 4 -5.16 -1.33 -12.78
C LEU A 4 -5.63 -2.80 -12.81
N ASP A 5 -6.89 -3.07 -12.48
CA ASP A 5 -7.45 -4.42 -12.54
C ASP A 5 -7.63 -4.91 -13.98
N VAL A 6 -7.99 -4.01 -14.90
CA VAL A 6 -8.07 -4.32 -16.33
C VAL A 6 -6.68 -4.65 -16.89
N ILE A 7 -5.66 -3.85 -16.59
CA ILE A 7 -4.29 -4.12 -17.05
C ILE A 7 -3.77 -5.46 -16.51
N ARG A 8 -4.11 -5.81 -15.26
CA ARG A 8 -3.75 -7.10 -14.65
C ARG A 8 -4.33 -8.30 -15.37
N ILE A 9 -5.64 -8.25 -15.63
CA ILE A 9 -6.36 -9.31 -16.34
C ILE A 9 -5.81 -9.44 -17.76
N VAL A 10 -5.54 -8.32 -18.43
CA VAL A 10 -4.97 -8.31 -19.79
C VAL A 10 -3.58 -8.94 -19.82
N VAL A 11 -2.69 -8.60 -18.88
CA VAL A 11 -1.34 -9.20 -18.81
C VAL A 11 -1.39 -10.69 -18.50
N PHE A 12 -2.28 -11.13 -17.62
CA PHE A 12 -2.47 -12.54 -17.29
C PHE A 12 -3.03 -13.35 -18.48
N ILE A 13 -4.00 -12.80 -19.19
CA ILE A 13 -4.58 -13.42 -20.39
C ILE A 13 -3.52 -13.50 -21.51
N LEU A 14 -2.75 -12.43 -21.73
CA LEU A 14 -1.68 -12.41 -22.73
C LEU A 14 -0.58 -13.44 -22.44
N SER A 15 -0.12 -13.55 -21.20
CA SER A 15 0.92 -14.51 -20.83
C SER A 15 0.44 -15.95 -20.96
N THR A 16 -0.83 -16.21 -20.62
CA THR A 16 -1.48 -17.51 -20.76
C THR A 16 -1.67 -17.87 -22.23
N LEU A 17 -2.09 -16.93 -23.08
CA LEU A 17 -2.20 -17.12 -24.53
C LEU A 17 -0.84 -17.42 -25.17
N ILE A 18 0.21 -16.68 -24.81
CA ILE A 18 1.57 -16.94 -25.30
C ILE A 18 2.03 -18.35 -24.91
N PHE A 19 1.74 -18.77 -23.68
CA PHE A 19 2.04 -20.13 -23.21
C PHE A 19 1.28 -21.21 -23.98
N ILE A 20 -0.02 -21.03 -24.21
CA ILE A 20 -0.86 -21.95 -24.98
C ILE A 20 -0.37 -22.05 -26.44
N VAL A 21 -0.10 -20.91 -27.09
CA VAL A 21 0.43 -20.86 -28.46
C VAL A 21 1.78 -21.59 -28.54
N TYR A 22 2.66 -21.41 -27.55
CA TYR A 22 3.93 -22.12 -27.47
C TYR A 22 3.80 -23.65 -27.28
N LEU A 23 2.71 -24.13 -26.68
CA LEU A 23 2.42 -25.55 -26.54
C LEU A 23 1.85 -26.18 -27.82
N ILE A 24 1.08 -25.43 -28.60
CA ILE A 24 0.35 -25.92 -29.79
C ILE A 24 1.23 -25.93 -31.06
N ILE A 25 2.23 -25.04 -31.17
CA ILE A 25 3.11 -24.99 -32.36
C ILE A 25 3.83 -26.36 -32.53
N PRO A 26 3.66 -27.05 -33.69
CA PRO A 26 4.23 -28.38 -33.91
C PRO A 26 5.76 -28.33 -33.85
N ARG A 27 6.33 -29.05 -32.89
CA ARG A 27 7.75 -29.02 -32.57
C ARG A 27 8.56 -29.89 -33.52
N LYS A 28 8.92 -29.35 -34.68
CA LYS A 28 10.10 -29.83 -35.41
C LYS A 28 11.37 -29.41 -34.65
N GLY A 29 11.69 -30.15 -33.57
CA GLY A 29 12.89 -29.93 -32.77
C GLY A 29 12.58 -29.67 -31.29
N LYS A 30 13.02 -30.61 -30.45
CA LYS A 30 13.06 -30.67 -28.98
C LYS A 30 12.64 -29.39 -28.23
N ILE A 31 11.65 -29.56 -27.34
CA ILE A 31 11.26 -28.59 -26.31
C ILE A 31 12.50 -28.15 -25.53
N ASN A 32 12.82 -26.86 -25.53
CA ASN A 32 13.86 -26.34 -24.64
C ASN A 32 13.27 -26.27 -23.21
N LYS A 33 13.42 -27.37 -22.44
CA LYS A 33 12.86 -27.51 -21.09
C LYS A 33 13.26 -26.35 -20.17
N GLY A 34 14.44 -25.77 -20.37
CA GLY A 34 14.91 -24.59 -19.63
C GLY A 34 14.07 -23.34 -19.88
N LEU A 35 13.59 -23.13 -21.11
CA LEU A 35 12.72 -21.99 -21.45
C LEU A 35 11.37 -22.08 -20.72
N VAL A 36 10.81 -23.29 -20.60
CA VAL A 36 9.53 -23.51 -19.91
C VAL A 36 9.65 -23.22 -18.41
N ILE A 37 10.73 -23.69 -17.79
CA ILE A 37 11.02 -23.42 -16.38
C ILE A 37 11.23 -21.93 -16.14
N LEU A 38 11.92 -21.24 -17.05
CA LEU A 38 12.14 -19.80 -16.96
C LEU A 38 10.82 -19.01 -17.05
N ILE A 39 9.92 -19.38 -17.97
CA ILE A 39 8.61 -18.72 -18.10
C ILE A 39 7.76 -18.96 -16.85
N MET A 40 7.78 -20.17 -16.28
CA MET A 40 7.07 -20.47 -15.03
C MET A 40 7.61 -19.63 -13.86
N LEU A 41 8.93 -19.55 -13.69
CA LEU A 41 9.55 -18.72 -12.64
C LEU A 41 9.21 -17.24 -12.81
N LEU A 42 9.28 -16.71 -14.03
CA LEU A 42 8.91 -15.33 -14.32
C LEU A 42 7.43 -15.07 -14.03
N SER A 43 6.54 -16.01 -14.37
CA SER A 43 5.10 -15.88 -14.07
C SER A 43 4.79 -15.84 -12.57
N LEU A 44 5.51 -16.61 -11.76
CA LEU A 44 5.42 -16.60 -10.29
C LEU A 44 5.88 -15.26 -9.70
N ILE A 45 7.01 -14.73 -10.18
CA ILE A 45 7.54 -13.44 -9.73
C ILE A 45 6.60 -12.30 -10.13
N ILE A 46 6.07 -12.33 -11.36
CA ILE A 46 5.08 -11.34 -11.82
C ILE A 46 3.81 -11.43 -10.98
N SER A 47 3.33 -12.64 -10.66
CA SER A 47 2.15 -12.84 -9.81
C SER A 47 2.33 -12.21 -8.43
N ASP A 48 3.48 -12.44 -7.77
CA ASP A 48 3.75 -11.88 -6.43
C ASP A 48 3.87 -10.34 -6.45
N ILE A 49 4.49 -9.77 -7.49
CA ILE A 49 4.61 -8.30 -7.64
C ILE A 49 3.25 -7.65 -7.93
N VAL A 50 2.39 -8.33 -8.67
CA VAL A 50 1.17 -7.75 -9.23
C VAL A 50 -0.06 -7.95 -8.33
N THR A 51 -0.04 -8.96 -7.45
CA THR A 51 -1.13 -9.23 -6.50
C THR A 51 -1.19 -8.11 -5.45
N PRO A 52 -2.26 -7.30 -5.42
CA PRO A 52 -2.45 -6.32 -4.35
C PRO A 52 -2.82 -7.10 -3.10
N ARG A 53 -1.89 -7.20 -2.14
CA ARG A 53 -2.25 -7.66 -0.80
C ARG A 53 -3.32 -6.71 -0.25
N LYS A 54 -4.45 -7.28 0.18
CA LYS A 54 -5.52 -6.50 0.81
C LYS A 54 -4.94 -5.82 2.06
N PRO A 55 -5.30 -4.56 2.34
CA PRO A 55 -4.79 -3.84 3.51
C PRO A 55 -5.09 -4.55 4.85
N GLU A 56 -6.09 -5.42 4.89
CA GLU A 56 -6.45 -6.26 6.06
C GLU A 56 -5.45 -7.39 6.34
N GLU A 57 -4.69 -7.84 5.33
CA GLU A 57 -3.64 -8.86 5.46
C GLU A 57 -2.25 -8.22 5.66
N LEU A 58 -2.17 -6.89 5.73
CA LEU A 58 -0.92 -6.18 5.88
C LEU A 58 -0.53 -6.10 7.36
N LEU A 59 0.51 -6.85 7.74
CA LEU A 59 1.14 -6.75 9.05
C LEU A 59 1.56 -5.30 9.36
N ILE A 60 1.22 -4.82 10.54
CA ILE A 60 1.69 -3.52 11.04
C ILE A 60 3.19 -3.63 11.25
N THR A 61 3.96 -2.82 10.53
CA THR A 61 5.44 -2.83 10.59
C THR A 61 5.98 -1.72 11.48
N LYS A 62 5.25 -0.61 11.58
CA LYS A 62 5.63 0.52 12.45
C LYS A 62 4.38 1.26 12.91
N THR A 63 4.36 1.70 14.16
CA THR A 63 3.31 2.56 14.70
C THR A 63 3.92 3.78 15.35
N ILE A 64 3.38 4.95 15.03
CA ILE A 64 3.78 6.23 15.61
C ILE A 64 2.56 6.85 16.28
N GLU A 65 2.69 7.15 17.56
CA GLU A 65 1.65 7.77 18.36
C GLU A 65 2.00 9.21 18.67
N LYS A 66 1.02 10.11 18.54
CA LYS A 66 1.15 11.54 18.82
C LYS A 66 -0.09 12.03 19.55
N PHE A 67 0.13 12.99 20.45
CA PHE A 67 -0.93 13.59 21.25
C PHE A 67 -1.05 15.06 20.91
N SER A 68 -2.28 15.57 20.93
CA SER A 68 -2.50 17.01 20.82
C SER A 68 -1.86 17.73 22.02
N PRO A 69 -1.50 19.03 21.89
CA PRO A 69 -0.90 19.79 23.00
C PRO A 69 -1.76 19.78 24.26
N ASN A 70 -3.08 19.80 24.11
CA ASN A 70 -4.05 19.75 25.21
C ASN A 70 -4.43 18.33 25.67
N ARG A 71 -3.81 17.28 25.10
CA ARG A 71 -4.08 15.86 25.35
C ARG A 71 -5.56 15.44 25.21
N LYS A 72 -6.37 16.21 24.49
CA LYS A 72 -7.76 15.84 24.18
C LYS A 72 -7.85 14.84 23.04
N TYR A 73 -6.84 14.82 22.15
CA TYR A 73 -6.83 14.01 20.95
C TYR A 73 -5.54 13.18 20.85
N LYS A 74 -5.65 12.00 20.25
CA LYS A 74 -4.56 11.08 19.93
C LYS A 74 -4.59 10.77 18.44
N LEU A 75 -3.43 10.84 17.79
CA LEU A 75 -3.20 10.44 16.41
C LEU A 75 -2.30 9.20 16.42
N ILE A 76 -2.71 8.16 15.71
CA ILE A 76 -1.91 6.96 15.47
C ILE A 76 -1.69 6.84 13.96
N ILE A 77 -0.42 6.75 13.57
CA ILE A 77 0.00 6.54 12.18
C ILE A 77 0.70 5.19 12.12
N SER A 78 0.03 4.21 11.53
CA SER A 78 0.55 2.84 11.40
C SER A 78 0.98 2.58 9.96
N ARG A 79 2.26 2.26 9.76
CA ARG A 79 2.76 1.71 8.51
C ARG A 79 2.36 0.24 8.45
N VAL A 80 1.67 -0.14 7.38
CA VAL A 80 1.21 -1.52 7.15
C VAL A 80 1.81 -2.08 5.88
N GLY A 81 2.18 -3.36 5.95
CA GLY A 81 2.53 -4.18 4.80
C GLY A 81 3.97 -4.61 4.73
N ASP A 82 4.16 -5.68 3.98
CA ASP A 82 5.46 -6.28 3.70
C ASP A 82 6.21 -5.38 2.72
N SER A 83 7.39 -4.92 3.12
CA SER A 83 8.31 -4.27 2.20
C SER A 83 8.85 -5.33 1.23
N SER A 84 8.04 -5.80 0.29
CA SER A 84 8.61 -6.53 -0.84
C SER A 84 9.63 -5.58 -1.48
N VAL A 85 10.86 -6.07 -1.66
CA VAL A 85 12.03 -5.29 -2.08
C VAL A 85 11.76 -4.44 -3.33
N PHE A 86 10.76 -4.85 -4.12
CA PHE A 86 10.38 -4.26 -5.40
C PHE A 86 9.12 -3.37 -5.38
N SER A 87 8.33 -3.33 -4.31
CA SER A 87 7.05 -2.59 -4.36
C SER A 87 7.23 -1.08 -4.33
N GLY A 88 8.26 -0.54 -3.66
CA GLY A 88 8.50 0.91 -3.57
C GLY A 88 7.33 1.73 -3.00
N TYR A 89 6.35 1.08 -2.36
CA TYR A 89 5.19 1.72 -1.76
C TYR A 89 5.10 1.39 -0.27
N ALA A 90 4.60 2.35 0.50
CA ALA A 90 4.20 2.17 1.89
C ALA A 90 2.70 2.47 2.02
N TYR A 91 1.99 1.65 2.79
CA TYR A 91 0.63 1.94 3.19
C TYR A 91 0.64 2.48 4.62
N TYR A 92 -0.10 3.55 4.85
CA TYR A 92 -0.31 4.16 6.15
C TYR A 92 -1.78 4.08 6.51
N ILE A 93 -2.06 3.66 7.74
CA ILE A 93 -3.37 3.72 8.37
C ILE A 93 -3.32 4.87 9.37
N ILE A 94 -4.25 5.80 9.22
CA ILE A 94 -4.38 6.98 10.08
C ILE A 94 -5.58 6.77 10.97
N SER A 95 -5.34 6.66 12.27
CA SER A 95 -6.36 6.48 13.29
C SER A 95 -6.35 7.66 14.25
N ILE A 96 -7.54 8.13 14.64
CA ILE A 96 -7.73 9.30 15.48
C ILE A 96 -8.59 8.90 16.66
N GLY A 97 -8.28 9.41 17.84
CA GLY A 97 -9.08 9.20 19.02
C GLY A 97 -9.29 10.47 19.83
N ARG A 98 -10.45 10.55 20.47
CA ARG A 98 -10.79 11.57 21.46
C ARG A 98 -10.72 10.95 22.84
N LYS A 99 -10.18 11.68 23.80
CA LYS A 99 -10.13 11.25 25.20
C LYS A 99 -11.54 11.04 25.75
N LYS A 100 -11.77 9.87 26.35
CA LYS A 100 -13.00 9.45 27.02
C LYS A 100 -12.62 8.83 28.38
N GLY A 101 -12.67 9.63 29.43
CA GLY A 101 -12.19 9.21 30.76
C GLY A 101 -10.66 9.03 30.77
N GLU A 102 -10.19 7.84 31.13
CA GLU A 102 -8.77 7.49 31.15
C GLU A 102 -8.23 7.06 29.78
N ASP A 103 -9.12 6.64 28.87
CA ASP A 103 -8.76 6.09 27.56
C ASP A 103 -9.05 7.05 26.39
N TYR A 104 -8.62 6.65 25.20
CA TYR A 104 -8.99 7.32 23.94
C TYR A 104 -9.92 6.42 23.14
N GLY A 105 -11.09 6.94 22.77
CA GLY A 105 -11.98 6.28 21.82
C GLY A 105 -11.39 6.38 20.42
N MET A 106 -10.57 5.40 20.04
CA MET A 106 -9.87 5.34 18.76
C MET A 106 -10.78 4.87 17.63
N ARG A 107 -10.60 5.46 16.44
CA ARG A 107 -11.18 4.96 15.19
C ARG A 107 -10.20 5.14 14.05
N GLU A 108 -10.23 4.22 13.09
CA GLU A 108 -9.56 4.42 11.81
C GLU A 108 -10.27 5.55 11.05
N TYR A 109 -9.51 6.55 10.58
CA TYR A 109 -10.05 7.69 9.84
C TYR A 109 -9.86 7.52 8.33
N PHE A 110 -8.64 7.22 7.87
CA PHE A 110 -8.38 6.87 6.47
C PHE A 110 -7.10 6.06 6.30
N ARG A 111 -6.96 5.49 5.09
CA ARG A 111 -5.76 4.81 4.63
C ARG A 111 -5.14 5.58 3.48
N TYR A 112 -3.81 5.67 3.47
CA TYR A 112 -3.08 6.35 2.42
C TYR A 112 -1.90 5.53 1.89
N LYS A 113 -1.69 5.57 0.58
CA LYS A 113 -0.59 4.87 -0.10
C LYS A 113 0.43 5.89 -0.60
N VAL A 114 1.66 5.78 -0.12
CA VAL A 114 2.78 6.64 -0.51
C VAL A 114 3.82 5.85 -1.27
N HIS A 115 4.46 6.46 -2.26
CA HIS A 115 5.67 5.91 -2.86
C HIS A 115 6.84 6.22 -1.93
N SER A 116 7.46 5.21 -1.34
CA SER A 116 8.44 5.38 -0.27
C SER A 116 9.47 4.26 -0.33
N ILE A 117 10.74 4.63 -0.14
CA ILE A 117 11.82 3.67 0.07
C ILE A 117 11.59 3.03 1.45
N LYS A 118 11.94 1.74 1.57
CA LYS A 118 11.85 1.00 2.82
C LYS A 118 12.50 1.81 3.97
N ASP A 119 11.82 1.85 5.12
CA ASP A 119 12.26 2.48 6.38
C ASP A 119 12.36 4.01 6.44
N GLN A 120 12.05 4.73 5.36
CA GLN A 120 11.95 6.20 5.43
C GLN A 120 10.56 6.63 5.93
N GLU A 121 10.51 7.52 6.93
CA GLU A 121 9.31 8.26 7.26
C GLU A 121 9.04 9.27 6.15
N CYS A 122 7.83 9.24 5.60
CA CYS A 122 7.42 10.10 4.48
C CYS A 122 6.28 11.02 4.87
N PHE A 123 6.21 11.42 6.14
CA PHE A 123 5.19 12.32 6.62
C PHE A 123 5.68 13.24 7.74
N ASP A 124 5.02 14.39 7.85
CA ASP A 124 5.10 15.33 8.96
C ASP A 124 3.68 15.69 9.40
N PHE A 125 3.51 16.28 10.58
CA PHE A 125 2.20 16.70 11.05
C PHE A 125 2.28 17.96 11.92
N GLU A 126 1.19 18.70 11.93
CA GLU A 126 1.04 19.97 12.64
C GLU A 126 -0.33 20.00 13.32
N TRP A 127 -0.36 20.37 14.59
CA TRP A 127 -1.60 20.49 15.37
C TRP A 127 -2.16 21.90 15.28
N PHE A 128 -3.48 22.01 15.20
CA PHE A 128 -4.24 23.25 15.32
C PHE A 128 -5.29 23.09 16.41
N GLU A 129 -5.96 24.19 16.77
CA GLU A 129 -7.02 24.14 17.79
C GLU A 129 -8.17 23.20 17.40
N ASP A 130 -8.57 23.25 16.13
CA ASP A 130 -9.72 22.56 15.55
C ASP A 130 -9.35 21.32 14.72
N GLY A 131 -8.07 20.97 14.61
CA GLY A 131 -7.67 19.85 13.76
C GLY A 131 -6.20 19.46 13.82
N VAL A 132 -5.84 18.57 12.90
CA VAL A 132 -4.45 18.20 12.60
C VAL A 132 -4.24 18.19 11.10
N LYS A 133 -3.08 18.70 10.68
CA LYS A 133 -2.59 18.60 9.30
C LYS A 133 -1.55 17.50 9.25
N ILE A 134 -1.66 16.62 8.27
CA ILE A 134 -0.67 15.58 7.97
C ILE A 134 -0.16 15.86 6.56
N VAL A 135 1.14 16.04 6.43
CA VAL A 135 1.82 16.28 5.15
C VAL A 135 2.58 15.03 4.78
N PHE A 136 2.17 14.35 3.71
CA PHE A 136 2.94 13.26 3.13
C PHE A 136 3.87 13.82 2.04
N PHE A 137 5.17 13.72 2.25
CA PHE A 137 6.17 14.20 1.31
C PHE A 137 6.73 13.09 0.43
N LYS A 138 7.45 13.47 -0.64
CA LYS A 138 8.08 12.55 -1.62
C LYS A 138 7.07 11.64 -2.35
N THR A 139 5.83 12.10 -2.53
CA THR A 139 4.88 11.38 -3.38
C THR A 139 5.16 11.67 -4.86
N ARG A 140 4.76 10.77 -5.77
CA ARG A 140 4.92 10.97 -7.23
C ARG A 140 4.27 12.25 -7.76
N ARG A 141 3.31 12.83 -7.04
CA ARG A 141 2.54 14.01 -7.45
C ARG A 141 2.93 15.27 -6.66
N GLY A 142 4.06 15.25 -5.93
CA GLY A 142 4.43 16.31 -4.99
C GLY A 142 3.89 16.04 -3.58
N ASP A 143 4.01 17.00 -2.69
CA ASP A 143 3.56 16.83 -1.31
C ASP A 143 2.03 16.80 -1.24
N VAL A 144 1.49 15.86 -0.48
CA VAL A 144 0.04 15.69 -0.29
C VAL A 144 -0.31 16.06 1.13
N VAL A 145 -1.21 17.02 1.27
CA VAL A 145 -1.62 17.56 2.56
C VAL A 145 -3.04 17.11 2.86
N TYR A 146 -3.22 16.48 4.02
CA TYR A 146 -4.52 16.18 4.61
C TYR A 146 -4.73 17.10 5.81
N LYS A 147 -5.88 17.77 5.85
CA LYS A 147 -6.35 18.50 7.03
C LYS A 147 -7.54 17.75 7.59
N ILE A 148 -7.53 17.52 8.89
CA ILE A 148 -8.53 16.73 9.58
C ILE A 148 -9.09 17.59 10.70
N TYR A 149 -10.35 17.96 10.57
CA TYR A 149 -11.05 18.78 11.56
C TYR A 149 -11.76 17.89 12.58
N TRP A 150 -11.81 18.33 13.84
CA TRP A 150 -12.44 17.54 14.89
C TRP A 150 -13.94 17.37 14.70
N ASP A 151 -14.62 18.36 14.13
CA ASP A 151 -16.06 18.33 13.87
C ASP A 151 -16.44 17.37 12.74
N ASP A 152 -15.52 17.14 11.78
CA ASP A 152 -15.69 16.09 10.76
C ASP A 152 -15.46 14.69 11.34
N VAL A 153 -14.82 14.64 12.52
CA VAL A 153 -14.41 13.40 13.16
C VAL A 153 -15.39 12.99 14.28
N PHE A 154 -15.72 13.83 15.25
CA PHE A 154 -16.44 13.42 16.47
C PHE A 154 -17.81 14.10 16.59
#